data_AF-A0AAV1WYI8-F1
#
_entry.id   AF-A0AAV1WYI8-F1
#
_cell.length_a   1.000
_cell.length_b   1.000
_cell.length_c   1.000
_cell.angle_alpha   90.00
_cell.angle_beta   90.00
_cell.angle_gamma   90.00
#
_symmetry.space_group_name_H-M   'P 1'
#
loop_
_entity.id
_entity.type
_entity.pdbx_description
1 polymer ?
#
loop_
_entity_poly.entity_id
_entity_poly.type
_entity_poly.pdbx_seq_one_letter_code
_entity_poly.pdbx_strand_id
1 'polypeptide(L)'
;MATSTQSATTFLFLFFFQFLKGSYSTTFNIVNKCSYTVWPGILTGGGAPPPSTTGFALAPGDSNTIAIPAAWSGRIWGRTLCSEDSTTGKFSCITADCSSSTVECAGSGATPPATLAEFTLNGAGGLDFYDVSLVDGYNLPMMVEPEGGTGAGNCSATGCAVDLNAGCPSELRVVNGGNGDESVACKSACEAFGDPQYCCSGAYATPDTCKPSSYSQFFKSACPRAYSYAYDDGTSTFTCASADYVITFCPSPNPSSIKSGNGKYPMAVDVSIGHMDGSPNNIIVVVVASILWPFWHLLQTQLWVQ
;
A
#
# COMPACT_ATOMS: atom_id res chain seq x y z
N MET A 1 40.36 -50.87 -42.98
CA MET A 1 39.93 -50.54 -41.61
C MET A 1 39.36 -49.12 -41.63
N ALA A 2 38.04 -49.00 -41.69
CA ALA A 2 37.34 -47.73 -41.58
C ALA A 2 36.70 -47.71 -40.19
N THR A 3 37.18 -46.85 -39.31
CA THR A 3 36.63 -46.67 -37.96
C THR A 3 35.65 -45.50 -37.95
N SER A 4 34.42 -45.85 -37.60
CA SER A 4 33.23 -45.01 -37.43
C SER A 4 33.42 -43.90 -36.40
N THR A 5 33.28 -42.65 -36.81
CA THR A 5 32.96 -41.51 -35.93
C THR A 5 31.47 -41.21 -36.01
N GLN A 6 30.67 -42.00 -35.29
CA GLN A 6 29.30 -41.64 -34.92
C GLN A 6 29.25 -41.47 -33.40
N SER A 7 28.42 -40.53 -32.96
CA SER A 7 28.09 -40.23 -31.55
C SER A 7 28.92 -39.14 -30.88
N ALA A 8 28.82 -37.90 -31.37
CA ALA A 8 29.21 -36.71 -30.60
C ALA A 8 28.18 -35.56 -30.66
N THR A 9 26.99 -35.79 -31.23
CA THR A 9 26.02 -34.70 -31.51
C THR A 9 24.67 -34.84 -30.81
N THR A 10 24.51 -35.76 -29.85
CA THR A 10 23.22 -35.98 -29.17
C THR A 10 23.28 -35.92 -27.65
N PHE A 11 24.27 -35.23 -27.08
CA PHE A 11 24.35 -35.00 -25.62
C PHE A 11 24.56 -33.54 -25.21
N LEU A 12 24.37 -32.59 -26.14
CA LEU A 12 24.50 -31.15 -25.86
C LEU A 12 23.18 -30.36 -25.89
N PHE A 13 22.03 -31.03 -25.79
CA PHE A 13 20.70 -30.40 -25.78
C PHE A 13 19.88 -30.64 -24.51
N LEU A 14 20.43 -31.31 -23.49
CA LEU A 14 19.71 -31.67 -22.26
C LEU A 14 20.27 -31.05 -20.98
N PHE A 15 21.16 -30.06 -21.08
CA PHE A 15 21.71 -29.32 -19.93
C PHE A 15 21.33 -27.83 -19.92
N PHE A 16 20.27 -27.45 -20.63
CA PHE A 16 19.72 -26.08 -20.60
C PHE A 16 18.28 -26.00 -20.06
N PHE A 17 17.83 -27.05 -19.36
CA PHE A 17 16.64 -26.99 -18.53
C PHE A 17 17.08 -27.18 -17.08
N GLN A 18 16.46 -26.44 -16.17
CA GLN A 18 16.58 -26.55 -14.70
C GLN A 18 17.60 -25.63 -14.01
N PHE A 19 17.52 -24.32 -14.22
CA PHE A 19 17.54 -23.34 -13.12
C PHE A 19 16.72 -22.10 -13.51
N LEU A 20 15.48 -22.32 -13.93
CA LEU A 20 14.48 -21.26 -13.74
C LEU A 20 14.27 -21.20 -12.22
N LYS A 21 15.02 -20.35 -11.52
CA LYS A 21 14.55 -19.86 -10.22
C LYS A 21 13.27 -19.10 -10.54
N GLY A 22 12.13 -19.77 -10.40
CA GLY A 22 10.86 -19.09 -10.39
C GLY A 22 10.97 -18.00 -9.34
N SER A 23 10.93 -16.74 -9.75
CA SER A 23 10.74 -15.67 -8.80
C SER A 23 9.33 -15.87 -8.25
N TYR A 24 9.22 -16.31 -6.99
CA TYR A 24 7.95 -16.27 -6.29
C TYR A 24 7.57 -14.79 -6.20
N SER A 25 6.59 -14.39 -7.01
CA SER A 25 6.02 -13.05 -6.96
C SER A 25 4.97 -13.06 -5.86
N THR A 26 5.09 -12.16 -4.90
CA THR A 26 4.01 -11.87 -3.96
C THR A 26 2.84 -11.30 -4.74
N THR A 27 1.62 -11.70 -4.41
CA THR A 27 0.41 -11.13 -4.99
C THR A 27 -0.28 -10.22 -4.01
N PHE A 28 -0.79 -9.10 -4.53
CA PHE A 28 -1.65 -8.19 -3.80
C PHE A 28 -3.06 -8.28 -4.37
N ASN A 29 -4.01 -8.69 -3.55
CA ASN A 29 -5.43 -8.66 -3.85
C ASN A 29 -6.06 -7.37 -3.31
N ILE A 30 -6.35 -6.43 -4.20
CA ILE A 30 -6.90 -5.11 -3.83
C ILE A 30 -8.41 -5.18 -3.95
N VAL A 31 -9.12 -4.99 -2.83
CA VAL A 31 -10.58 -5.20 -2.71
C VAL A 31 -11.27 -3.89 -2.37
N ASN A 32 -12.33 -3.55 -3.10
CA ASN A 32 -13.19 -2.42 -2.77
C ASN A 32 -14.50 -2.88 -2.12
N LYS A 33 -14.60 -2.74 -0.79
CA LYS A 33 -15.86 -2.95 -0.04
C LYS A 33 -16.62 -1.64 0.21
N CYS A 34 -16.17 -0.52 -0.35
CA CYS A 34 -16.88 0.73 -0.27
C CYS A 34 -18.15 0.68 -1.13
N SER A 35 -19.15 1.48 -0.81
CA SER A 35 -20.37 1.63 -1.61
C SER A 35 -20.18 2.48 -2.88
N TYR A 36 -18.95 2.91 -3.17
CA TYR A 36 -18.57 3.79 -4.27
C TYR A 36 -17.28 3.30 -4.93
N THR A 37 -17.07 3.70 -6.19
CA THR A 37 -15.84 3.38 -6.92
C THR A 37 -14.63 4.02 -6.25
N VAL A 38 -13.57 3.24 -6.10
CA VAL A 38 -12.25 3.71 -5.67
C VAL A 38 -11.32 3.57 -6.87
N TRP A 39 -10.36 4.49 -7.02
CA TRP A 39 -9.31 4.37 -8.02
C TRP A 39 -7.97 4.12 -7.34
N PRO A 40 -7.55 2.86 -7.16
CA PRO A 40 -6.27 2.58 -6.54
C PRO A 40 -5.12 3.24 -7.30
N GLY A 41 -4.12 3.71 -6.57
CA GLY A 41 -2.84 4.16 -7.09
C GLY A 41 -1.73 3.33 -6.46
N ILE A 42 -0.68 3.04 -7.23
CA ILE A 42 0.46 2.24 -6.81
C ILE A 42 1.74 2.97 -7.19
N LEU A 43 2.60 3.19 -6.21
CA LEU A 43 3.92 3.77 -6.41
C LEU A 43 4.98 2.76 -6.01
N THR A 44 5.94 2.52 -6.91
CA THR A 44 7.14 1.74 -6.62
C THR A 44 8.26 2.68 -6.19
N GLY A 45 8.88 2.39 -5.05
CA GLY A 45 10.10 3.01 -4.57
C GLY A 45 11.34 2.15 -4.85
N GLY A 46 12.53 2.68 -4.52
CA GLY A 46 13.76 1.89 -4.45
C GLY A 46 14.30 1.33 -5.78
N GLY A 47 13.83 1.83 -6.93
CA GLY A 47 14.35 1.47 -8.26
C GLY A 47 13.91 0.10 -8.80
N ALA A 48 12.98 -0.59 -8.12
CA ALA A 48 12.35 -1.79 -8.65
C ALA A 48 11.47 -1.47 -9.87
N PRO A 49 11.25 -2.42 -10.79
CA PRO A 49 10.29 -2.23 -11.88
C PRO A 49 8.87 -2.06 -11.30
N PRO A 50 8.04 -1.18 -11.90
CA PRO A 50 6.65 -1.06 -11.47
C PRO A 50 5.87 -2.35 -11.77
N PRO A 51 4.78 -2.62 -11.02
CA PRO A 51 3.84 -3.68 -11.36
C PRO A 51 3.13 -3.40 -12.69
N SER A 52 2.27 -4.33 -13.13
CA SER A 52 1.58 -4.25 -14.43
C SER A 52 0.65 -3.04 -14.60
N THR A 53 0.29 -2.37 -13.50
CA THR A 53 -0.49 -1.12 -13.46
C THR A 53 -0.01 -0.28 -12.29
N THR A 54 -0.08 1.04 -12.44
CA THR A 54 0.16 2.05 -11.39
C THR A 54 -1.14 2.75 -10.95
N GLY A 55 -2.27 2.45 -11.60
CA GLY A 55 -3.58 2.90 -11.16
C GLY A 55 -4.71 2.41 -12.07
N PHE A 56 -5.85 2.11 -11.46
CA PHE A 56 -7.02 1.54 -12.15
C PHE A 56 -8.32 1.97 -11.44
N ALA A 57 -9.48 1.70 -12.05
CA ALA A 57 -10.78 1.86 -11.42
C ALA A 57 -11.23 0.55 -10.78
N LEU A 58 -11.82 0.62 -9.58
CA LEU A 58 -12.30 -0.56 -8.85
C LEU A 58 -13.71 -0.29 -8.33
N ALA A 59 -14.72 -0.94 -8.91
CA ALA A 59 -16.12 -0.68 -8.58
C ALA A 59 -16.50 -1.27 -7.21
N PRO A 60 -17.66 -0.90 -6.63
CA PRO A 60 -18.14 -1.46 -5.37
C PRO A 60 -18.26 -2.99 -5.44
N GLY A 61 -17.61 -3.69 -4.52
CA GLY A 61 -17.61 -5.15 -4.43
C GLY A 61 -16.54 -5.85 -5.29
N ASP A 62 -15.86 -5.11 -6.19
CA ASP A 62 -14.84 -5.68 -7.06
C ASP A 62 -13.50 -5.85 -6.33
N SER A 63 -12.68 -6.74 -6.89
CA SER A 63 -11.28 -6.94 -6.50
C SER A 63 -10.37 -7.06 -7.72
N ASN A 64 -9.11 -6.68 -7.57
CA ASN A 64 -8.09 -6.87 -8.59
C ASN A 64 -6.82 -7.42 -7.96
N THR A 65 -6.34 -8.56 -8.48
CA THR A 65 -5.10 -9.19 -8.02
C THR A 65 -3.94 -8.83 -8.93
N ILE A 66 -2.87 -8.30 -8.36
CA ILE A 66 -1.66 -7.90 -9.09
C ILE A 66 -0.45 -8.67 -8.57
N ALA A 67 0.43 -9.05 -9.49
CA ALA A 67 1.72 -9.64 -9.17
C ALA A 67 2.75 -8.54 -8.85
N ILE A 68 3.42 -8.67 -7.72
CA ILE A 68 4.43 -7.74 -7.22
C ILE A 68 5.81 -8.39 -7.28
N PRO A 69 6.85 -7.68 -7.73
CA PRO A 69 8.21 -8.21 -7.71
C PRO A 69 8.63 -8.69 -6.32
N ALA A 70 9.38 -9.79 -6.25
CA ALA A 70 9.77 -10.44 -4.99
C ALA A 70 10.58 -9.53 -4.04
N ALA A 71 11.30 -8.55 -4.60
CA ALA A 71 11.99 -7.50 -3.85
C ALA A 71 11.41 -6.16 -4.32
N TRP A 72 10.38 -5.70 -3.62
CA TRP A 72 9.64 -4.49 -3.96
C TRP A 72 9.41 -3.67 -2.71
N SER A 73 9.61 -2.36 -2.82
CA SER A 73 9.24 -1.40 -1.78
C SER A 73 8.37 -0.35 -2.43
N GLY A 74 7.29 0.05 -1.77
CA GLY A 74 6.34 0.99 -2.36
C GLY A 74 5.08 1.16 -1.54
N ARG A 75 4.13 1.89 -2.11
CA ARG A 75 2.89 2.28 -1.44
C ARG A 75 1.67 2.16 -2.35
N ILE A 76 0.53 1.90 -1.72
CA ILE A 76 -0.79 1.76 -2.36
C ILE A 76 -1.77 2.67 -1.63
N TRP A 77 -2.63 3.34 -2.38
CA TRP A 77 -3.69 4.19 -1.82
C TRP A 77 -4.95 4.12 -2.67
N GLY A 78 -6.08 4.60 -2.13
CA GLY A 78 -7.33 4.73 -2.87
C GLY A 78 -7.64 6.19 -3.18
N ARG A 79 -7.84 6.55 -4.45
CA ARG A 79 -8.39 7.85 -4.84
C ARG A 79 -9.91 7.82 -4.81
N THR A 80 -10.54 8.94 -4.46
CA THR A 80 -12.00 9.06 -4.38
C THR A 80 -12.49 10.36 -5.01
N LEU A 81 -13.78 10.38 -5.37
CA LEU A 81 -14.41 11.51 -6.04
C LEU A 81 -13.66 11.91 -7.32
N CYS A 82 -13.34 10.90 -8.12
CA CYS A 82 -12.63 11.09 -9.38
C CYS A 82 -13.58 11.32 -10.55
N SER A 83 -13.12 12.12 -11.51
CA SER A 83 -13.84 12.39 -12.75
C SER A 83 -12.87 12.68 -13.89
N GLU A 84 -13.30 12.40 -15.11
CA GLU A 84 -12.65 12.88 -16.31
C GLU A 84 -13.35 14.16 -16.79
N ASP A 85 -12.60 15.24 -16.94
CA ASP A 85 -13.11 16.49 -17.48
C ASP A 85 -13.50 16.29 -18.95
N SER A 86 -14.78 16.49 -19.29
CA SER A 86 -15.30 16.19 -20.62
C SER A 86 -14.76 17.09 -21.74
N THR A 87 -14.10 18.20 -21.40
CA THR A 87 -13.57 19.16 -22.38
C THR A 87 -12.10 18.90 -22.68
N THR A 88 -11.34 18.49 -21.66
CA THR A 88 -9.89 18.32 -21.72
C THR A 88 -9.45 16.86 -21.70
N GLY A 89 -10.33 15.93 -21.34
CA GLY A 89 -10.03 14.51 -21.13
C GLY A 89 -9.13 14.24 -19.92
N LYS A 90 -8.92 15.23 -19.05
CA LYS A 90 -8.04 15.10 -17.89
C LYS A 90 -8.77 14.40 -16.76
N PHE A 91 -8.16 13.33 -16.25
CA PHE A 91 -8.63 12.65 -15.06
C PHE A 91 -8.06 13.30 -13.80
N SER A 92 -8.91 13.57 -12.82
CA SER A 92 -8.50 14.09 -11.52
C SER A 92 -9.43 13.60 -10.41
N CYS A 93 -8.92 13.61 -9.18
CA CYS A 93 -9.64 13.22 -7.97
C CYS A 93 -9.61 14.32 -6.91
N ILE A 94 -10.63 14.38 -6.06
CA ILE A 94 -10.65 15.34 -4.94
C ILE A 94 -9.71 14.89 -3.81
N THR A 95 -9.57 13.59 -3.58
CA THR A 95 -8.70 13.06 -2.51
C THR A 95 -7.64 12.13 -3.07
N ALA A 96 -6.42 12.23 -2.57
CA ALA A 96 -5.29 11.35 -2.88
C ALA A 96 -4.90 11.30 -4.37
N ASP A 97 -5.25 12.35 -5.14
CA ASP A 97 -4.94 12.43 -6.57
C ASP A 97 -3.43 12.34 -6.82
N CYS A 98 -3.03 11.70 -7.92
CA CYS A 98 -1.61 11.55 -8.26
C CYS A 98 -1.12 12.52 -9.34
N SER A 99 -1.96 13.49 -9.73
CA SER A 99 -1.61 14.58 -10.65
C SER A 99 -1.06 14.14 -12.02
N SER A 100 -1.24 12.87 -12.40
CA SER A 100 -0.84 12.34 -13.71
C SER A 100 -1.78 12.75 -14.85
N SER A 101 -2.93 13.34 -14.51
CA SER A 101 -4.05 13.63 -15.43
C SER A 101 -4.67 12.38 -16.09
N THR A 102 -4.30 11.17 -15.66
CA THR A 102 -4.82 9.89 -16.17
C THR A 102 -5.17 8.95 -15.01
N VAL A 103 -5.85 7.84 -15.31
CA VAL A 103 -6.14 6.82 -14.29
C VAL A 103 -4.84 6.18 -13.77
N GLU A 104 -3.86 5.97 -14.63
CA GLU A 104 -2.53 5.49 -14.23
C GLU A 104 -1.75 6.58 -13.49
N CYS A 105 -1.08 6.25 -12.38
CA CYS A 105 -0.30 7.25 -11.63
C CYS A 105 1.11 7.47 -12.18
N ALA A 106 1.60 6.60 -13.07
CA ALA A 106 2.82 6.79 -13.86
C ALA A 106 4.07 7.19 -13.05
N GLY A 107 4.20 6.64 -11.83
CA GLY A 107 5.32 6.94 -10.93
C GLY A 107 5.13 8.18 -10.04
N SER A 108 3.99 8.86 -10.11
CA SER A 108 3.62 9.92 -9.18
C SER A 108 2.96 9.36 -7.92
N GLY A 109 3.28 9.95 -6.77
CA GLY A 109 2.66 9.63 -5.49
C GLY A 109 1.29 10.27 -5.30
N ALA A 110 0.59 9.88 -4.24
CA ALA A 110 -0.65 10.53 -3.82
C ALA A 110 -0.36 11.96 -3.35
N THR A 111 -1.24 12.90 -3.70
CA THR A 111 -1.31 14.22 -3.07
C THR A 111 -2.07 14.07 -1.76
N PRO A 112 -1.46 14.35 -0.59
CA PRO A 112 -2.14 14.23 0.69
C PRO A 112 -3.39 15.13 0.80
N PRO A 113 -4.40 14.77 1.61
CA PRO A 113 -4.40 13.61 2.50
C PRO A 113 -4.71 12.27 1.85
N ALA A 114 -3.97 11.23 2.25
CA ALA A 114 -4.14 9.87 1.74
C ALA A 114 -3.81 8.83 2.82
N THR A 115 -4.72 7.87 3.01
CA THR A 115 -4.40 6.64 3.76
C THR A 115 -3.54 5.75 2.87
N LEU A 116 -2.36 5.34 3.38
CA LEU A 116 -1.38 4.56 2.63
C LEU A 116 -1.27 3.15 3.19
N ALA A 117 -1.19 2.14 2.32
CA ALA A 117 -0.59 0.85 2.65
C ALA A 117 0.85 0.85 2.14
N GLU A 118 1.80 0.64 3.02
CA GLU A 118 3.24 0.69 2.72
C GLU A 118 3.83 -0.71 2.86
N PHE A 119 4.74 -1.07 1.95
CA PHE A 119 5.40 -2.37 1.96
C PHE A 119 6.88 -2.26 1.64
N THR A 120 7.64 -3.20 2.18
CA THR A 120 8.96 -3.59 1.72
C THR A 120 9.07 -5.11 1.80
N LEU A 121 9.00 -5.74 0.64
CA LEU A 121 9.03 -7.19 0.50
C LEU A 121 10.46 -7.72 0.50
N ASN A 122 10.64 -8.88 1.11
CA ASN A 122 11.93 -9.56 1.24
C ASN A 122 13.05 -8.63 1.77
N GLY A 123 12.71 -7.86 2.80
CA GLY A 123 13.61 -6.94 3.49
C GLY A 123 14.55 -7.65 4.48
N ALA A 124 14.80 -7.02 5.62
CA ALA A 124 15.72 -7.53 6.62
C ALA A 124 15.30 -8.93 7.11
N GLY A 125 16.24 -9.88 7.08
CA GLY A 125 15.98 -11.27 7.48
C GLY A 125 15.09 -12.06 6.52
N GLY A 126 14.85 -11.55 5.30
CA GLY A 126 13.90 -12.16 4.36
C GLY A 126 12.43 -11.97 4.76
N LEU A 127 12.17 -11.04 5.69
CA LEU A 127 10.81 -10.67 6.09
C LEU A 127 10.30 -9.55 5.20
N ASP A 128 9.02 -9.61 4.90
CA ASP A 128 8.26 -8.46 4.44
C ASP A 128 7.95 -7.55 5.63
N PHE A 129 8.00 -6.25 5.38
CA PHE A 129 7.59 -5.20 6.31
C PHE A 129 6.40 -4.50 5.69
N TYR A 130 5.32 -4.35 6.44
CA TYR A 130 4.11 -3.71 5.94
C TYR A 130 3.35 -3.00 7.05
N ASP A 131 2.64 -1.95 6.66
CA ASP A 131 1.83 -1.15 7.56
C ASP A 131 0.75 -0.39 6.79
N VAL A 132 -0.20 0.16 7.56
CA VAL A 132 -1.07 1.24 7.09
C VAL A 132 -0.66 2.51 7.82
N SER A 133 -0.55 3.60 7.06
CA SER A 133 0.00 4.86 7.51
C SER A 133 -0.98 6.01 7.28
N LEU A 134 -1.14 6.81 8.33
CA LEU A 134 -1.91 8.05 8.38
C LEU A 134 -0.99 9.27 8.57
N VAL A 135 0.32 9.09 8.35
CA VAL A 135 1.32 10.17 8.37
C VAL A 135 0.96 11.25 7.37
N ASP A 136 0.54 10.83 6.17
CA ASP A 136 0.03 11.70 5.10
C ASP A 136 -1.48 11.97 5.25
N GLY A 137 -2.03 11.77 6.44
CA GLY A 137 -3.46 11.96 6.72
C GLY A 137 -4.32 10.77 6.34
N TYR A 138 -5.61 11.02 6.22
CA TYR A 138 -6.63 10.00 6.03
C TYR A 138 -7.62 10.45 4.97
N ASN A 139 -8.02 9.56 4.07
CA ASN A 139 -9.16 9.80 3.22
C ASN A 139 -10.21 8.69 3.33
N LEU A 140 -9.84 7.42 3.37
CA LEU A 140 -10.79 6.31 3.44
C LEU A 140 -10.28 5.14 4.27
N PRO A 141 -11.17 4.30 4.84
CA PRO A 141 -10.74 3.20 5.68
C PRO A 141 -9.99 2.15 4.85
N MET A 142 -8.91 1.61 5.42
CA MET A 142 -8.05 0.64 4.74
C MET A 142 -7.55 -0.40 5.74
N MET A 143 -7.49 -1.66 5.31
CA MET A 143 -6.82 -2.75 6.02
C MET A 143 -5.89 -3.51 5.09
N VAL A 144 -4.80 -4.00 5.64
CA VAL A 144 -3.86 -4.93 5.00
C VAL A 144 -3.83 -6.20 5.83
N GLU A 145 -4.08 -7.34 5.19
CA GLU A 145 -4.09 -8.67 5.81
C GLU A 145 -3.17 -9.60 5.02
N PRO A 146 -2.15 -10.22 5.64
CA PRO A 146 -1.36 -11.23 4.97
C PRO A 146 -2.17 -12.52 4.77
N GLU A 147 -2.03 -13.16 3.63
CA GLU A 147 -2.59 -14.47 3.29
C GLU A 147 -1.47 -15.50 3.12
N GLY A 148 -1.65 -16.66 3.77
CA GLY A 148 -0.64 -17.70 3.78
C GLY A 148 0.61 -17.29 4.57
N GLY A 149 1.78 -17.47 3.98
CA GLY A 149 3.06 -17.24 4.64
C GLY A 149 3.55 -18.40 5.49
N THR A 150 4.81 -18.30 5.91
CA THR A 150 5.46 -19.31 6.77
C THR A 150 5.14 -19.12 8.26
N GLY A 151 4.45 -18.03 8.60
CA GLY A 151 4.21 -17.62 9.99
C GLY A 151 5.42 -16.99 10.69
N ALA A 152 6.55 -16.83 10.01
CA ALA A 152 7.67 -16.05 10.54
C ALA A 152 7.33 -14.55 10.50
N GLY A 153 7.48 -13.89 11.66
CA GLY A 153 6.99 -12.51 11.89
C GLY A 153 5.75 -12.49 12.77
N ASN A 154 5.02 -11.37 12.76
CA ASN A 154 3.74 -11.22 13.47
C ASN A 154 2.53 -11.57 12.58
N CYS A 155 2.70 -11.56 11.24
CA CYS A 155 1.73 -11.93 10.21
C CYS A 155 0.28 -11.52 10.54
N SER A 156 0.12 -10.31 11.08
CA SER A 156 -1.15 -9.83 11.58
C SER A 156 -1.72 -8.73 10.69
N ALA A 157 -3.03 -8.60 10.69
CA ALA A 157 -3.73 -7.51 10.01
C ALA A 157 -3.29 -6.13 10.53
N THR A 158 -3.22 -5.12 9.68
CA THR A 158 -2.91 -3.73 10.04
C THR A 158 -3.85 -2.78 9.33
N GLY A 159 -4.13 -1.61 9.90
CA GLY A 159 -5.08 -0.69 9.28
C GLY A 159 -5.93 0.16 10.20
N CYS A 160 -6.87 0.81 9.52
CA CYS A 160 -7.83 1.77 10.04
C CYS A 160 -9.20 1.46 9.43
N ALA A 161 -10.03 0.73 10.18
CA ALA A 161 -11.35 0.31 9.71
C ALA A 161 -12.46 1.36 9.98
N VAL A 162 -12.17 2.36 10.79
CA VAL A 162 -13.12 3.40 11.22
C VAL A 162 -13.12 4.54 10.21
N ASP A 163 -14.29 5.15 9.98
CA ASP A 163 -14.37 6.38 9.21
C ASP A 163 -13.99 7.61 10.06
N LEU A 164 -12.79 8.14 9.83
CA LEU A 164 -12.28 9.32 10.56
C LEU A 164 -12.80 10.65 10.01
N ASN A 165 -13.44 10.66 8.84
CA ASN A 165 -13.84 11.91 8.18
C ASN A 165 -14.88 12.69 9.02
N ALA A 166 -15.88 12.00 9.57
CA ALA A 166 -16.91 12.62 10.39
C ALA A 166 -16.35 13.21 11.70
N GLY A 167 -15.35 12.54 12.28
CA GLY A 167 -14.70 12.95 13.52
C GLY A 167 -13.51 13.90 13.33
N CYS A 168 -13.14 14.21 12.09
CA CYS A 168 -11.94 14.98 11.79
C CYS A 168 -11.98 16.36 12.47
N PRO A 169 -10.92 16.78 13.19
CA PRO A 169 -10.80 18.13 13.74
C PRO A 169 -10.97 19.19 12.65
N SER A 170 -11.69 20.27 12.95
CA SER A 170 -12.10 21.29 11.97
C SER A 170 -10.96 21.84 11.11
N GLU A 171 -9.82 22.09 11.75
CA GLU A 171 -8.59 22.63 11.18
C GLU A 171 -7.84 21.63 10.28
N LEU A 172 -8.23 20.35 10.31
CA LEU A 172 -7.66 19.29 9.48
C LEU A 172 -8.60 18.85 8.34
N ARG A 173 -9.85 19.35 8.31
CA ARG A 173 -10.85 18.89 7.33
C ARG A 173 -10.51 19.33 5.91
N VAL A 174 -10.70 18.40 4.99
CA VAL A 174 -10.92 18.70 3.57
C VAL A 174 -12.42 18.60 3.33
N VAL A 175 -13.02 19.65 2.77
CA VAL A 175 -14.44 19.72 2.43
C VAL A 175 -14.61 19.76 0.91
N ASN A 176 -15.62 19.06 0.41
CA ASN A 176 -16.04 19.18 -0.99
C ASN A 176 -17.13 20.25 -1.05
N GLY A 177 -16.91 21.34 -1.80
CA GLY A 177 -17.64 22.61 -1.71
C GLY A 177 -19.15 22.63 -2.04
N GLY A 178 -19.84 21.49 -1.98
CA GLY A 178 -21.30 21.39 -2.08
C GLY A 178 -21.97 21.30 -0.71
N ASN A 179 -22.54 22.42 -0.23
CA ASN A 179 -23.57 22.55 0.81
C ASN A 179 -23.43 21.76 2.14
N GLY A 180 -22.26 21.22 2.49
CA GLY A 180 -22.04 20.51 3.75
C GLY A 180 -20.68 20.80 4.37
N ASP A 181 -20.65 20.92 5.69
CA ASP A 181 -19.43 20.96 6.53
C ASP A 181 -18.79 19.56 6.70
N GLU A 182 -19.27 18.57 5.95
CA GLU A 182 -18.87 17.17 6.07
C GLU A 182 -17.55 16.94 5.34
N SER A 183 -16.58 16.39 6.08
CA SER A 183 -15.24 16.19 5.57
C SER A 183 -15.19 15.02 4.61
N VAL A 184 -14.44 15.16 3.51
CA VAL A 184 -14.16 14.07 2.55
C VAL A 184 -12.78 13.43 2.77
N ALA A 185 -11.91 14.09 3.53
CA ALA A 185 -10.61 13.61 3.96
C ALA A 185 -10.10 14.44 5.16
N CYS A 186 -9.22 13.87 5.97
CA CYS A 186 -8.63 14.50 7.14
C CYS A 186 -7.11 14.63 6.95
N LYS A 187 -6.58 15.86 6.92
CA LYS A 187 -5.15 16.13 6.88
C LYS A 187 -4.47 15.62 8.14
N SER A 188 -3.21 15.20 8.04
CA SER A 188 -2.36 15.13 9.22
C SER A 188 -1.97 16.54 9.68
N ALA A 189 -1.42 16.67 10.89
CA ALA A 189 -0.94 17.96 11.37
C ALA A 189 0.26 18.49 10.56
N CYS A 190 1.11 17.60 10.03
CA CYS A 190 2.19 18.03 9.14
C CYS A 190 1.63 18.67 7.87
N GLU A 191 0.67 18.00 7.22
CA GLU A 191 0.02 18.51 6.00
C GLU A 191 -0.80 19.78 6.22
N ALA A 192 -1.34 19.98 7.43
CA ALA A 192 -2.13 21.16 7.74
C ALA A 192 -1.26 22.39 8.10
N PHE A 193 -0.16 22.18 8.83
CA PHE A 193 0.57 23.28 9.47
C PHE A 193 2.02 23.43 8.99
N GLY A 194 2.66 22.35 8.52
CA GLY A 194 4.06 22.36 8.10
C GLY A 194 5.08 22.56 9.23
N ASP A 195 4.63 22.59 10.49
CA ASP A 195 5.53 22.82 11.63
C ASP A 195 6.51 21.65 11.81
N PRO A 196 7.80 21.90 12.08
CA PRO A 196 8.80 20.84 12.25
C PRO A 196 8.46 19.79 13.32
N GLN A 197 7.73 20.18 14.37
CA GLN A 197 7.29 19.27 15.43
C GLN A 197 6.22 18.27 14.97
N TYR A 198 5.43 18.60 13.94
CA TYR A 198 4.43 17.70 13.36
C TYR A 198 5.00 16.88 12.21
N CYS A 199 5.92 17.47 11.45
CA CYS A 199 6.59 16.83 10.33
C CYS A 199 7.85 16.03 10.73
N CYS A 200 8.20 16.01 12.02
CA CYS A 200 9.41 15.38 12.54
C CYS A 200 10.67 15.74 11.75
N SER A 201 10.90 17.05 11.59
CA SER A 201 12.02 17.58 10.81
C SER A 201 12.85 18.57 11.63
N GLY A 202 14.05 18.92 11.13
CA GLY A 202 14.96 19.84 11.82
C GLY A 202 15.30 19.40 13.24
N ALA A 203 14.98 20.22 14.24
CA ALA A 203 15.20 19.90 15.66
C ALA A 203 14.39 18.67 16.15
N TYR A 204 13.34 18.30 15.42
CA TYR A 204 12.44 17.19 15.72
C TYR A 204 12.72 15.96 14.83
N ALA A 205 13.89 15.88 14.17
CA ALA A 205 14.23 14.82 13.22
C ALA A 205 14.66 13.48 13.86
N THR A 206 14.34 13.23 15.13
CA THR A 206 14.60 11.95 15.77
C THR A 206 13.39 11.49 16.60
N PRO A 207 13.22 10.18 16.86
CA PRO A 207 12.19 9.69 17.77
C PRO A 207 12.28 10.28 19.19
N ASP A 208 13.49 10.65 19.60
CA ASP A 208 13.72 11.26 20.92
C ASP A 208 13.21 12.69 21.00
N THR A 209 13.17 13.42 19.88
CA THR A 209 12.75 14.83 19.85
C THR A 209 11.36 15.04 19.26
N CYS A 210 10.90 14.23 18.30
CA CYS A 210 9.51 14.28 17.82
C CYS A 210 8.58 13.45 18.71
N LYS A 211 7.69 14.11 19.44
CA LYS A 211 6.73 13.45 20.32
C LYS A 211 5.32 13.44 19.72
N PRO A 212 4.46 12.48 20.10
CA PRO A 212 3.07 12.49 19.69
C PRO A 212 2.38 13.81 20.06
N SER A 213 1.56 14.34 19.15
CA SER A 213 0.72 15.52 19.38
C SER A 213 -0.72 15.11 19.67
N SER A 214 -1.56 16.07 20.07
CA SER A 214 -3.01 15.83 20.18
C SER A 214 -3.62 15.37 18.84
N TYR A 215 -3.08 15.84 17.72
CA TYR A 215 -3.53 15.45 16.38
C TYR A 215 -3.11 14.03 16.02
N SER A 216 -1.85 13.62 16.26
CA SER A 216 -1.47 12.23 15.99
C SER A 216 -2.19 11.26 16.94
N GLN A 217 -2.45 11.67 18.19
CA GLN A 217 -3.26 10.89 19.13
C GLN A 217 -4.72 10.72 18.69
N PHE A 218 -5.31 11.68 17.97
CA PHE A 218 -6.64 11.50 17.36
C PHE A 218 -6.64 10.32 16.39
N PHE A 219 -5.68 10.27 15.46
CA PHE A 219 -5.53 9.15 14.52
C PHE A 219 -5.23 7.83 15.24
N LYS A 220 -4.27 7.83 16.18
CA LYS A 220 -3.85 6.62 16.90
C LYS A 220 -4.97 6.01 17.75
N SER A 221 -5.75 6.85 18.42
CA SER A 221 -6.82 6.38 19.30
C SER A 221 -7.93 5.67 18.52
N ALA A 222 -8.22 6.16 17.31
CA ALA A 222 -9.22 5.54 16.45
C ALA A 222 -8.66 4.33 15.68
N CYS A 223 -7.38 4.38 15.31
CA CYS A 223 -6.71 3.38 14.49
C CYS A 223 -5.38 2.94 15.14
N PRO A 224 -5.42 2.15 16.23
CA PRO A 224 -4.24 1.83 17.05
C PRO A 224 -3.21 0.96 16.33
N ARG A 225 -3.62 0.30 15.22
CA ARG A 225 -2.76 -0.56 14.39
C ARG A 225 -2.27 0.17 13.14
N ALA A 226 -2.39 1.48 13.04
CA ALA A 226 -1.86 2.28 11.94
C ALA A 226 -0.78 3.25 12.45
N TYR A 227 0.14 3.66 11.57
CA TYR A 227 1.04 4.79 11.85
C TYR A 227 0.23 6.08 11.92
N SER A 228 0.39 6.84 13.00
CA SER A 228 -0.29 8.12 13.21
C SER A 228 0.60 9.35 13.01
N TYR A 229 1.92 9.15 13.02
CA TYR A 229 2.95 10.14 12.70
C TYR A 229 4.30 9.45 12.40
N ALA A 230 5.29 10.19 11.91
CA ALA A 230 6.52 9.62 11.33
C ALA A 230 7.35 8.73 12.28
N TYR A 231 7.32 9.00 13.60
CA TYR A 231 8.03 8.21 14.61
C TYR A 231 7.09 7.52 15.59
N ASP A 232 5.87 7.18 15.14
CA ASP A 232 4.98 6.31 15.91
C ASP A 232 5.69 5.02 16.30
N ASP A 233 5.28 4.46 17.43
CA ASP A 233 5.99 3.37 18.06
C ASP A 233 6.00 2.10 17.19
N GLY A 234 6.85 1.14 17.58
CA GLY A 234 7.01 -0.13 16.86
C GLY A 234 5.76 -1.02 16.82
N THR A 235 4.62 -0.61 17.39
CA THR A 235 3.35 -1.37 17.29
C THR A 235 2.68 -1.25 15.93
N SER A 236 3.12 -0.31 15.09
CA SER A 236 2.52 -0.04 13.77
C SER A 236 3.27 -0.66 12.59
N THR A 237 4.49 -1.20 12.76
CA THR A 237 5.16 -2.01 11.73
C THR A 237 4.83 -3.48 11.94
N PHE A 238 4.38 -4.14 10.88
CA PHE A 238 4.07 -5.57 10.88
C PHE A 238 5.03 -6.29 9.95
N THR A 239 5.33 -7.54 10.29
CA THR A 239 6.22 -8.38 9.50
C THR A 239 5.60 -9.72 9.22
N CYS A 240 5.83 -10.23 8.03
CA CYS A 240 5.47 -11.59 7.65
C CYS A 240 6.49 -12.14 6.64
N ALA A 241 6.51 -13.44 6.41
CA ALA A 241 7.45 -14.05 5.48
C ALA A 241 6.71 -14.90 4.45
N SER A 242 7.00 -14.65 3.18
CA SER A 242 6.47 -15.41 2.04
C SER A 242 4.94 -15.40 1.97
N ALA A 243 4.34 -14.26 2.29
CA ALA A 243 2.89 -14.08 2.26
C ALA A 243 2.45 -13.37 0.97
N ASP A 244 1.20 -13.64 0.58
CA ASP A 244 0.40 -12.76 -0.25
C ASP A 244 -0.33 -11.75 0.64
N TYR A 245 -0.96 -10.72 0.07
CA TYR A 245 -1.63 -9.69 0.87
C TYR A 245 -2.97 -9.27 0.27
N VAL A 246 -3.97 -9.11 1.14
CA VAL A 246 -5.25 -8.49 0.81
C VAL A 246 -5.24 -7.05 1.31
N ILE A 247 -5.46 -6.11 0.40
CA ILE A 247 -5.63 -4.69 0.72
C ILE A 247 -7.10 -4.34 0.52
N THR A 248 -7.81 -4.12 1.63
CA THR A 248 -9.25 -3.87 1.62
C THR A 248 -9.56 -2.41 1.90
N PHE A 249 -10.22 -1.73 0.96
CA PHE A 249 -10.88 -0.45 1.19
C PHE A 249 -12.26 -0.65 1.82
N CYS A 250 -12.58 0.16 2.83
CA CYS A 250 -13.83 0.07 3.60
C CYS A 250 -14.13 -1.34 4.15
N PRO A 251 -13.23 -1.94 4.96
CA PRO A 251 -13.37 -3.32 5.44
C PRO A 251 -14.67 -3.57 6.22
N SER A 252 -15.21 -2.54 6.87
CA SER A 252 -16.58 -2.51 7.41
C SER A 252 -17.45 -1.71 6.44
N PRO A 253 -18.34 -2.35 5.66
CA PRO A 253 -19.16 -1.64 4.69
C PRO A 253 -20.08 -0.64 5.39
N ASN A 254 -19.90 0.65 5.10
CA ASN A 254 -20.78 1.72 5.57
C ASN A 254 -21.69 2.16 4.40
N PRO A 255 -23.02 1.94 4.47
CA PRO A 255 -23.94 2.25 3.37
C PRO A 255 -24.09 3.75 3.07
N SER A 256 -23.60 4.64 3.94
CA SER A 256 -23.92 6.08 3.91
C SER A 256 -22.78 6.99 3.42
N SER A 257 -21.75 6.48 2.73
CA SER A 257 -20.60 7.32 2.34
C SER A 257 -20.91 8.31 1.21
N ILE A 258 -20.63 9.59 1.46
CA ILE A 258 -20.77 10.72 0.52
C ILE A 258 -19.79 10.69 -0.67
N LYS A 259 -18.94 9.66 -0.76
CA LYS A 259 -17.92 9.53 -1.80
C LYS A 259 -18.42 8.91 -3.12
N SER A 260 -19.72 8.59 -3.19
CA SER A 260 -20.37 8.17 -4.42
C SER A 260 -20.58 9.37 -5.35
N GLY A 261 -19.72 9.54 -6.35
CA GLY A 261 -19.83 10.62 -7.34
C GLY A 261 -20.98 10.40 -8.34
N ASN A 262 -21.58 11.49 -8.83
CA ASN A 262 -22.67 11.52 -9.81
C ASN A 262 -22.21 11.36 -11.29
N GLY A 263 -21.03 10.78 -11.54
CA GLY A 263 -20.41 10.72 -12.87
C GLY A 263 -20.61 9.39 -13.60
N LYS A 264 -20.77 9.40 -14.93
CA LYS A 264 -20.76 8.19 -15.77
C LYS A 264 -19.33 7.64 -15.83
N TYR A 265 -19.11 6.45 -15.28
CA TYR A 265 -17.80 5.78 -15.24
C TYR A 265 -17.60 4.82 -16.42
N PRO A 266 -16.40 4.76 -17.04
CA PRO A 266 -16.06 3.68 -17.98
C PRO A 266 -15.83 2.36 -17.22
N MET A 267 -16.43 1.27 -17.71
CA MET A 267 -16.38 -0.07 -17.07
C MET A 267 -15.07 -0.81 -17.38
N ALA A 268 -14.55 -1.55 -16.40
CA ALA A 268 -13.35 -2.38 -16.51
C ALA A 268 -13.63 -3.73 -17.23
N VAL A 269 -12.58 -4.30 -17.84
CA VAL A 269 -12.60 -5.60 -18.55
C VAL A 269 -12.10 -6.70 -17.61
N ASP A 270 -12.86 -7.79 -17.50
CA ASP A 270 -12.64 -8.94 -16.62
C ASP A 270 -11.54 -9.90 -17.16
N VAL A 271 -10.63 -10.35 -16.30
CA VAL A 271 -9.64 -11.40 -16.60
C VAL A 271 -9.58 -12.37 -15.41
N SER A 272 -10.19 -13.54 -15.57
CA SER A 272 -10.20 -14.60 -14.56
C SER A 272 -8.89 -15.41 -14.57
N ILE A 273 -8.37 -15.77 -13.38
CA ILE A 273 -7.27 -16.73 -13.19
C ILE A 273 -7.77 -17.94 -12.38
N GLY A 274 -7.41 -19.14 -12.83
CA GLY A 274 -7.71 -20.42 -12.19
C GLY A 274 -6.72 -20.80 -11.09
N HIS A 275 -7.28 -21.35 -10.02
CA HIS A 275 -6.67 -21.78 -8.75
C HIS A 275 -6.16 -23.23 -8.82
N MET A 276 -5.02 -23.55 -8.17
CA MET A 276 -4.66 -24.92 -7.76
C MET A 276 -3.79 -24.91 -6.48
N ASP A 277 -4.24 -25.69 -5.51
CA ASP A 277 -3.78 -25.90 -4.13
C ASP A 277 -2.54 -26.81 -3.99
N GLY A 278 -1.77 -26.66 -2.89
CA GLY A 278 -0.75 -27.65 -2.49
C GLY A 278 0.12 -27.30 -1.25
N SER A 279 -0.24 -27.87 -0.08
CA SER A 279 0.59 -28.05 1.14
C SER A 279 1.55 -29.27 0.98
N PRO A 280 2.62 -29.57 1.80
CA PRO A 280 2.75 -29.33 3.26
C PRO A 280 4.16 -29.17 3.94
N ASN A 281 4.08 -28.90 5.27
CA ASN A 281 4.91 -29.34 6.42
C ASN A 281 6.34 -28.81 6.75
N ASN A 282 6.37 -28.01 7.84
CA ASN A 282 7.20 -28.02 9.07
C ASN A 282 8.68 -28.43 9.08
N ILE A 283 9.53 -27.56 9.67
CA ILE A 283 10.52 -27.87 10.73
C ILE A 283 10.91 -26.57 11.48
N ILE A 284 11.06 -26.69 12.80
CA ILE A 284 11.32 -25.67 13.83
C ILE A 284 12.80 -25.29 13.89
N VAL A 285 13.14 -23.99 13.96
CA VAL A 285 14.36 -23.50 14.65
C VAL A 285 14.08 -22.16 15.33
N VAL A 286 14.40 -22.09 16.62
CA VAL A 286 14.29 -20.93 17.52
C VAL A 286 15.64 -20.21 17.60
N VAL A 287 15.62 -18.88 17.79
CA VAL A 287 16.44 -18.05 18.71
C VAL A 287 16.91 -16.72 18.09
N VAL A 288 16.22 -15.66 18.55
CA VAL A 288 16.68 -14.32 19.01
C VAL A 288 17.40 -13.38 18.03
N ALA A 289 16.71 -12.29 17.67
CA ALA A 289 17.33 -11.07 17.15
C ALA A 289 16.82 -9.83 17.91
N SER A 290 17.71 -9.26 18.72
CA SER A 290 17.63 -7.86 19.18
C SER A 290 18.84 -7.16 18.56
N ILE A 291 18.72 -5.86 18.23
CA ILE A 291 19.79 -4.91 17.79
C ILE A 291 19.73 -4.40 16.33
N LEU A 292 18.57 -4.22 15.67
CA LEU A 292 18.55 -3.52 14.35
C LEU A 292 17.42 -2.47 14.14
N TRP A 293 16.90 -1.90 15.23
CA TRP A 293 15.98 -0.74 15.19
C TRP A 293 16.51 0.52 14.46
N PRO A 294 17.81 0.87 14.44
CA PRO A 294 18.22 2.19 13.92
C PRO A 294 18.44 2.29 12.40
N PHE A 295 18.56 1.19 11.66
CA PHE A 295 18.88 1.24 10.22
C PHE A 295 17.67 1.52 9.31
N TRP A 296 16.44 1.30 9.81
CA TRP A 296 15.21 1.49 9.04
C TRP A 296 14.81 2.97 8.86
N HIS A 297 15.04 3.81 9.88
CA HIS A 297 14.68 5.24 9.83
C HIS A 297 15.44 6.05 8.75
N LEU A 298 16.60 5.57 8.31
CA LEU A 298 17.36 6.18 7.20
C LEU A 298 16.73 5.91 5.83
N LEU A 299 15.93 4.84 5.68
CA LEU A 299 15.24 4.55 4.42
C LEU A 299 13.92 5.33 4.31
N GLN A 300 13.22 5.50 5.43
CA GLN A 300 12.04 6.37 5.51
C GLN A 300 12.41 7.81 5.10
N THR A 301 13.42 8.43 5.72
CA THR A 301 13.79 9.84 5.46
C THR A 301 14.19 10.15 4.01
N GLN A 302 14.58 9.17 3.19
CA GLN A 302 14.88 9.37 1.77
C GLN A 302 13.64 9.25 0.85
N LEU A 303 12.52 8.71 1.34
CA LEU A 303 11.25 8.58 0.61
C LEU A 303 10.24 9.70 0.95
N TRP A 304 10.45 10.46 2.03
CA TRP A 304 9.55 11.56 2.47
C TRP A 304 9.87 12.95 1.88
N VAL A 305 10.77 13.07 0.89
CA VAL A 305 11.19 14.36 0.29
C VAL A 305 10.90 14.45 -1.22
N GLN A 306 10.07 13.56 -1.78
CA GLN A 306 9.58 13.69 -3.17
C GLN A 306 8.08 13.48 -3.31
#